data_AF-A0A0K0FKJ8-F1
#
_entry.id   AF-A0A0K0FKJ8-F1
#
_cell.length_a   1.000
_cell.length_b   1.000
_cell.length_c   1.000
_cell.angle_alpha   90.00
_cell.angle_beta   90.00
_cell.angle_gamma   90.00
#
_symmetry.space_group_name_H-M   'P 1'
#
loop_
_entity.id
_entity.type
_entity.pdbx_description
1 polymer ?
#
loop_
_entity_poly.entity_id
_entity_poly.type
_entity_poly.pdbx_seq_one_letter_code
_entity_poly.pdbx_strand_id
1 'polypeptide(L)'
;MNDIFTSVTKEQDICKLLNTKLGDFSELWSSRQTAAFLDKQYIEYLSVNYRTLSTQIKLKVLLALPQLLQRYPDINKDLYIKIIESAKDDDDEWIELLGQMYNNFPNTKCLNDLSSNEFFSNCLESLNKILEDENNIKCLNLMPPSACLMTKNAVKNIYYSNNIVPINHFKLKKQPKSAKLKIEIQKMTSLNKSSINLSTVKLQSLPLQSRSMIRIPNTTMPMTKIPREDLAKKCGGFSKETKKLNRPPLKRGRTIQIVDVQDTQMGEMMAKKLQRKAELEQKRKEKFEKQQLKNQASIEDSTNI
;
A
#
# COMPACT_ATOMS: atom_id res chain seq x y z
N MET A 1 42.61 23.23 -38.99
CA MET A 1 42.68 21.75 -39.06
C MET A 1 42.68 21.07 -37.69
N ASN A 2 43.03 21.75 -36.58
CA ASN A 2 43.08 21.14 -35.25
C ASN A 2 41.72 21.02 -34.53
N ASP A 3 40.73 21.84 -34.88
CA ASP A 3 39.41 21.79 -34.22
C ASP A 3 38.58 20.57 -34.63
N ILE A 4 38.73 20.09 -35.86
CA ILE A 4 37.98 18.93 -36.38
C ILE A 4 38.43 17.63 -35.69
N PHE A 5 39.74 17.48 -35.41
CA PHE A 5 40.25 16.28 -34.74
C PHE A 5 39.79 16.20 -33.27
N THR A 6 39.73 17.36 -32.59
CA THR A 6 39.29 17.41 -31.19
C THR A 6 37.78 17.24 -31.04
N SER A 7 36.97 17.70 -32.00
CA SER A 7 35.52 17.45 -32.01
C SER A 7 35.20 15.98 -32.27
N VAL A 8 35.83 15.35 -33.27
CA VAL A 8 35.61 13.94 -33.63
C VAL A 8 36.02 13.00 -32.48
N THR A 9 37.10 13.31 -31.76
CA THR A 9 37.53 12.50 -30.61
C THR A 9 36.53 12.59 -29.45
N LYS A 10 36.01 13.80 -29.17
CA LYS A 10 34.95 14.01 -28.17
C LYS A 10 33.66 13.28 -28.52
N GLU A 11 33.27 13.28 -29.80
CA GLU A 11 32.09 12.57 -30.31
C GLU A 11 32.21 11.05 -30.14
N GLN A 12 33.38 10.48 -30.45
CA GLN A 12 33.65 9.05 -30.24
C GLN A 12 33.59 8.67 -28.76
N ASP A 13 34.08 9.53 -27.87
CA ASP A 13 34.03 9.30 -26.43
C ASP A 13 32.60 9.38 -25.88
N ILE A 14 31.78 10.32 -26.38
CA ILE A 14 30.35 10.40 -26.04
C ILE A 14 29.62 9.15 -26.49
N CYS A 15 29.83 8.68 -27.73
CA CYS A 15 29.19 7.47 -28.24
C CYS A 15 29.53 6.23 -27.41
N LYS A 16 30.80 6.04 -27.05
CA LYS A 16 31.24 4.94 -26.18
C LYS A 16 30.60 5.03 -24.80
N LEU A 17 30.46 6.24 -24.25
CA LEU A 17 29.86 6.45 -22.95
C LEU A 17 28.34 6.19 -22.97
N LEU A 18 27.63 6.62 -24.02
CA LEU A 18 26.22 6.30 -24.24
C LEU A 18 26.01 4.78 -24.27
N ASN A 19 26.84 4.05 -25.02
CA ASN A 19 26.78 2.59 -25.08
C ASN A 19 27.06 1.94 -23.72
N THR A 20 28.05 2.44 -22.98
CA THR A 20 28.41 1.88 -21.67
C THR A 20 27.34 2.14 -20.62
N LYS A 21 26.67 3.30 -20.65
CA LYS A 21 25.70 3.70 -19.61
C LYS A 21 24.27 3.34 -19.94
N LEU A 22 23.90 3.30 -21.22
CA LEU A 22 22.52 3.08 -21.67
C LEU A 22 22.36 1.78 -22.48
N GLY A 23 23.45 1.11 -22.87
CA GLY A 23 23.40 -0.09 -23.69
C GLY A 23 23.00 -1.38 -22.97
N ASP A 24 22.69 -1.34 -21.67
CA ASP A 24 22.22 -2.53 -20.96
C ASP A 24 20.81 -2.95 -21.43
N PHE A 25 20.71 -4.16 -21.98
CA PHE A 25 19.47 -4.76 -22.48
C PHE A 25 18.53 -5.25 -21.36
N SER A 26 19.04 -5.41 -20.13
CA SER A 26 18.23 -5.89 -19.00
C SER A 26 17.29 -4.82 -18.45
N GLU A 27 17.64 -3.55 -18.60
CA GLU A 27 16.88 -2.41 -18.07
C GLU A 27 16.32 -1.56 -19.22
N LEU A 28 15.13 -1.92 -19.72
CA LEU A 28 14.47 -1.21 -20.83
C LEU A 28 13.76 0.08 -20.40
N TRP A 29 13.41 0.20 -19.11
CA TRP A 29 12.55 1.26 -18.57
C TRP A 29 13.28 2.13 -17.56
N SER A 30 14.31 2.87 -18.02
CA SER A 30 15.14 3.73 -17.17
C SER A 30 15.07 5.20 -17.56
N SER A 31 13.90 5.70 -17.96
CA SER A 31 13.70 7.09 -18.43
C SER A 31 14.25 8.13 -17.47
N ARG A 32 14.06 7.95 -16.15
CA ARG A 32 14.57 8.85 -15.13
C ARG A 32 16.09 8.85 -14.99
N GLN A 33 16.70 7.68 -15.01
CA GLN A 33 18.15 7.57 -14.91
C GLN A 33 18.82 8.09 -16.20
N THR A 34 18.21 7.78 -17.35
CA THR A 34 18.62 8.28 -18.66
C THR A 34 18.53 9.79 -18.71
N ALA A 35 17.41 10.39 -18.29
CA ALA A 35 17.26 11.84 -18.22
C ALA A 35 18.22 12.49 -17.22
N ALA A 36 18.58 11.80 -16.12
CA ALA A 36 19.55 12.28 -15.15
C ALA A 36 20.98 12.33 -15.72
N PHE A 37 21.32 11.34 -16.55
CA PHE A 37 22.63 11.20 -17.19
C PHE A 37 22.82 12.13 -18.40
N LEU A 38 21.79 12.31 -19.23
CA LEU A 38 21.86 13.16 -20.41
C LEU A 38 21.89 14.65 -20.01
N ASP A 39 23.01 15.28 -20.31
CA ASP A 39 23.23 16.73 -20.16
C ASP A 39 23.04 17.47 -21.50
N LYS A 40 23.12 18.81 -21.49
CA LYS A 40 22.92 19.66 -22.67
C LYS A 40 23.80 19.26 -23.86
N GLN A 41 25.07 18.95 -23.61
CA GLN A 41 26.02 18.50 -24.64
C GLN A 41 25.60 17.20 -25.32
N TYR A 42 24.98 16.28 -24.58
CA TYR A 42 24.48 15.03 -25.14
C TYR A 42 23.27 15.27 -26.04
N ILE A 43 22.42 16.24 -25.72
CA ILE A 43 21.26 16.59 -26.56
C ILE A 43 21.72 17.17 -27.89
N GLU A 44 22.73 18.05 -27.88
CA GLU A 44 23.35 18.56 -29.10
C GLU A 44 23.94 17.44 -29.95
N TYR A 45 24.73 16.53 -29.34
CA TYR A 45 25.28 15.36 -30.01
C TYR A 45 24.18 14.45 -30.61
N LEU A 46 23.13 14.17 -29.83
CA LEU A 46 22.01 13.32 -30.24
C LEU A 46 21.27 13.92 -31.43
N SER A 47 21.12 15.25 -31.50
CA SER A 47 20.42 15.90 -32.61
C SER A 47 21.02 15.64 -34.00
N VAL A 48 22.31 15.26 -34.05
CA VAL A 48 23.03 14.93 -35.28
C VAL A 48 23.22 13.42 -35.43
N ASN A 49 23.56 12.73 -34.34
CA ASN A 49 24.03 11.34 -34.39
C ASN A 49 22.98 10.31 -33.94
N TYR A 50 21.72 10.70 -33.72
CA TYR A 50 20.67 9.80 -33.21
C TYR A 50 20.55 8.49 -34.01
N ARG A 51 20.54 8.58 -35.35
CA ARG A 51 20.34 7.41 -36.24
C ARG A 51 21.42 6.35 -36.10
N THR A 52 22.65 6.72 -35.70
CA THR A 52 23.79 5.79 -35.60
C THR A 52 23.79 4.96 -34.31
N LEU A 53 22.92 5.31 -33.36
CA LEU A 53 22.83 4.62 -32.08
C LEU A 53 22.13 3.26 -32.22
N SER A 54 22.34 2.38 -31.23
CA SER A 54 21.57 1.15 -31.15
C SER A 54 20.12 1.43 -30.77
N THR A 55 19.19 0.59 -31.24
CA THR A 55 17.75 0.68 -30.98
C THR A 55 17.43 0.87 -29.50
N GLN A 56 18.13 0.17 -28.61
CA GLN A 56 17.90 0.26 -27.17
C GLN A 56 18.20 1.65 -26.59
N ILE A 57 19.28 2.28 -27.04
CA ILE A 57 19.66 3.61 -26.59
C ILE A 57 18.67 4.63 -27.16
N LYS A 58 18.31 4.49 -28.45
CA LYS A 58 17.31 5.30 -29.12
C LYS A 58 15.98 5.32 -28.35
N LEU A 59 15.48 4.15 -27.94
CA LEU A 59 14.26 4.01 -27.13
C LEU A 59 14.39 4.71 -25.78
N LYS A 60 15.49 4.48 -25.04
CA LYS A 60 15.72 5.11 -23.73
C LYS A 60 15.77 6.63 -23.82
N VAL A 61 16.41 7.17 -24.87
CA VAL A 61 16.46 8.61 -25.14
C VAL A 61 15.06 9.17 -25.40
N LEU A 62 14.25 8.52 -26.23
CA LEU A 62 12.88 8.96 -26.51
C LEU A 62 11.98 8.92 -25.28
N LEU A 63 12.07 7.86 -24.47
CA LEU A 63 11.31 7.76 -23.22
C LEU A 63 11.74 8.80 -22.17
N ALA A 64 12.98 9.31 -22.27
CA ALA A 64 13.50 10.37 -21.41
C ALA A 64 13.13 11.79 -21.87
N LEU A 65 12.70 11.98 -23.12
CA LEU A 65 12.41 13.31 -23.72
C LEU A 65 11.52 14.21 -22.86
N PRO A 66 10.36 13.74 -22.32
CA PRO A 66 9.50 14.60 -21.52
C PRO A 66 10.21 15.19 -20.29
N GLN A 67 11.09 14.40 -19.67
CA GLN A 67 11.84 14.82 -18.49
C GLN A 67 13.00 15.75 -18.87
N LEU A 68 13.66 15.51 -20.01
CA LEU A 68 14.71 16.38 -20.53
C LEU A 68 14.19 17.78 -20.87
N LEU A 69 13.04 17.86 -21.51
CA LEU A 69 12.40 19.12 -21.88
C LEU A 69 12.02 19.96 -20.65
N GLN A 70 11.62 19.30 -19.55
CA GLN A 70 11.35 19.97 -18.28
C GLN A 70 12.64 20.39 -17.56
N ARG A 71 13.68 19.58 -17.64
CA ARG A 71 14.97 19.81 -16.96
C ARG A 71 15.76 20.95 -17.59
N TYR A 72 15.71 21.09 -18.91
CA TYR A 72 16.47 22.07 -19.66
C TYR A 72 15.57 22.93 -20.56
N PRO A 73 14.77 23.85 -19.99
CA PRO A 73 13.84 24.68 -20.76
C PRO A 73 14.54 25.68 -21.69
N ASP A 74 15.79 26.05 -21.40
CA ASP A 74 16.56 27.05 -22.16
C ASP A 74 17.23 26.49 -23.41
N ILE A 75 17.26 25.16 -23.58
CA ILE A 75 17.84 24.53 -24.77
C ILE A 75 16.92 24.79 -25.97
N ASN A 76 17.51 25.02 -27.15
CA ASN A 76 16.74 25.18 -28.37
C ASN A 76 15.88 23.93 -28.62
N LYS A 77 14.56 24.13 -28.67
CA LYS A 77 13.57 23.08 -28.92
C LYS A 77 13.80 22.35 -30.24
N ASP A 78 14.39 23.03 -31.23
CA ASP A 78 14.71 22.46 -32.53
C ASP A 78 15.63 21.24 -32.42
N LEU A 79 16.51 21.18 -31.41
CA LEU A 79 17.37 20.02 -31.18
C LEU A 79 16.55 18.77 -30.83
N TYR A 80 15.52 18.94 -29.99
CA TYR A 80 14.62 17.84 -29.65
C TYR A 80 13.73 17.45 -30.82
N ILE A 81 13.27 18.44 -31.61
CA ILE A 81 12.46 18.20 -32.80
C ILE A 81 13.26 17.36 -33.81
N LYS A 82 14.53 17.68 -34.07
CA LYS A 82 15.42 16.88 -34.94
C LYS A 82 15.59 15.44 -34.49
N ILE A 83 15.69 15.21 -33.17
CA ILE A 83 15.76 13.85 -32.60
C ILE A 83 14.45 13.10 -32.88
N ILE A 84 13.29 13.75 -32.66
CA ILE A 84 11.97 13.15 -32.87
C ILE A 84 11.72 12.87 -34.36
N GLU A 85 12.09 13.80 -35.25
CA GLU A 85 12.03 13.60 -36.71
C GLU A 85 12.90 12.43 -37.14
N SER A 86 14.12 12.31 -36.59
CA SER A 86 15.00 11.17 -36.86
C SER A 86 14.42 9.85 -36.37
N ALA A 87 13.67 9.86 -35.26
CA ALA A 87 12.98 8.67 -34.76
C ALA A 87 11.77 8.29 -35.60
N LYS A 88 11.05 9.27 -36.16
CA LYS A 88 9.89 9.03 -37.01
C LYS A 88 10.25 8.34 -38.33
N ASP A 89 11.47 8.54 -38.82
CA ASP A 89 11.99 7.89 -40.02
C ASP A 89 12.93 6.70 -39.69
N ASP A 90 12.83 6.11 -38.49
CA ASP A 90 13.69 4.99 -38.08
C ASP A 90 13.17 3.65 -38.63
N ASP A 91 14.07 2.70 -38.86
CA ASP A 91 13.73 1.38 -39.41
C ASP A 91 13.04 0.47 -38.37
N ASP A 92 13.18 0.78 -37.07
CA ASP A 92 12.53 0.03 -35.99
C ASP A 92 11.14 0.58 -35.68
N GLU A 93 10.11 -0.27 -35.84
CA GLU A 93 8.70 0.10 -35.67
C GLU A 93 8.38 0.72 -34.31
N TRP A 94 9.06 0.32 -33.22
CA TRP A 94 8.82 0.89 -31.89
C TRP A 94 9.37 2.31 -31.76
N ILE A 95 10.51 2.57 -32.40
CA ILE A 95 11.13 3.90 -32.45
C ILE A 95 10.29 4.81 -33.34
N GLU A 96 9.88 4.32 -34.51
CA GLU A 96 9.01 5.01 -35.45
C GLU A 96 7.72 5.46 -34.75
N LEU A 97 7.06 4.52 -34.06
CA LEU A 97 5.84 4.77 -33.31
C LEU A 97 6.03 5.83 -32.22
N LEU A 98 7.12 5.75 -31.43
CA LEU A 98 7.41 6.77 -30.42
C LEU A 98 7.71 8.13 -31.06
N GLY A 99 8.35 8.17 -32.22
CA GLY A 99 8.54 9.38 -33.02
C GLY A 99 7.21 10.00 -33.44
N GLN A 100 6.27 9.19 -33.91
CA GLN A 100 4.90 9.61 -34.24
C GLN A 100 4.15 10.14 -33.00
N MET A 101 4.22 9.43 -31.86
CA MET A 101 3.60 9.86 -30.59
C MET A 101 4.14 11.20 -30.09
N TYR A 102 5.45 11.40 -30.17
CA TYR A 102 6.13 12.62 -29.71
C TYR A 102 6.20 13.72 -30.77
N ASN A 103 5.59 13.54 -31.93
CA ASN A 103 5.63 14.54 -32.98
C ASN A 103 5.18 15.92 -32.44
N ASN A 104 6.02 16.94 -32.59
CA ASN A 104 5.80 18.29 -32.05
C ASN A 104 5.62 18.38 -30.50
N PHE A 105 5.94 17.35 -29.73
CA PHE A 105 5.85 17.33 -28.26
C PHE A 105 6.63 18.48 -27.58
N PRO A 106 7.82 18.91 -28.05
CA PRO A 106 8.54 20.04 -27.46
C PRO A 106 7.74 21.36 -27.42
N ASN A 107 6.77 21.51 -28.32
CA ASN A 107 5.91 22.70 -28.42
C ASN A 107 4.58 22.52 -27.70
N THR A 108 3.90 21.38 -27.89
CA THR A 108 2.57 21.12 -27.32
C THR A 108 2.61 20.65 -25.87
N LYS A 109 3.67 19.93 -25.48
CA LYS A 109 3.77 19.15 -24.24
C LYS A 109 2.65 18.11 -24.07
N CYS A 110 2.07 17.67 -25.19
CA CYS A 110 1.04 16.64 -25.25
C CYS A 110 1.46 15.58 -26.27
N LEU A 111 1.09 14.33 -25.99
CA LEU A 111 1.24 13.24 -26.96
C LEU A 111 0.23 13.42 -28.08
N ASN A 112 0.63 13.09 -29.30
CA ASN A 112 -0.29 13.09 -30.44
C ASN A 112 -1.15 11.85 -30.46
N ASP A 113 -2.30 11.99 -31.13
CA ASP A 113 -3.15 10.88 -31.49
C ASP A 113 -2.45 9.97 -32.52
N LEU A 114 -2.56 8.67 -32.30
CA LEU A 114 -2.02 7.63 -33.16
C LEU A 114 -3.09 7.02 -34.08
N SER A 115 -4.29 7.59 -34.14
CA SER A 115 -5.37 7.14 -35.01
C SER A 115 -4.99 7.07 -36.50
N SER A 116 -3.99 7.85 -36.95
CA SER A 116 -3.46 7.77 -38.31
C SER A 116 -2.61 6.53 -38.57
N ASN A 117 -2.16 5.82 -37.53
CA ASN A 117 -1.39 4.59 -37.65
C ASN A 117 -2.36 3.41 -37.85
N GLU A 118 -2.16 2.66 -38.94
CA GLU A 118 -3.06 1.58 -39.35
C GLU A 118 -3.24 0.52 -38.26
N PHE A 119 -2.16 0.17 -37.55
CA PHE A 119 -2.21 -0.80 -36.45
C PHE A 119 -3.12 -0.31 -35.31
N PHE A 120 -2.98 0.96 -34.92
CA PHE A 120 -3.81 1.55 -33.87
C PHE A 120 -5.27 1.69 -34.31
N SER A 121 -5.52 2.08 -35.56
CA SER A 121 -6.87 2.16 -36.12
C SER A 121 -7.57 0.78 -36.10
N ASN A 122 -6.87 -0.28 -36.51
CA ASN A 122 -7.39 -1.65 -36.49
C ASN A 122 -7.67 -2.15 -35.07
N CYS A 123 -6.78 -1.84 -34.11
CA CYS A 123 -7.01 -2.13 -32.69
C CYS A 123 -8.20 -1.36 -32.12
N LEU A 124 -8.33 -0.07 -32.47
CA LEU A 124 -9.44 0.78 -32.03
C LEU A 124 -10.77 0.27 -32.58
N GLU A 125 -10.83 -0.10 -33.85
CA GLU A 125 -12.03 -0.69 -34.46
C GLU A 125 -12.41 -2.01 -33.78
N SER A 126 -11.42 -2.86 -33.49
CA SER A 126 -11.64 -4.13 -32.78
C SER A 126 -12.16 -3.91 -31.36
N LEU A 127 -11.63 -2.92 -30.65
CA LEU A 127 -12.11 -2.54 -29.32
C LEU A 127 -13.52 -1.94 -29.37
N ASN A 128 -13.82 -1.10 -30.37
CA ASN A 128 -15.15 -0.53 -30.56
C ASN A 128 -16.19 -1.62 -30.79
N LYS A 129 -15.89 -2.65 -31.60
CA LYS A 129 -16.79 -3.81 -31.78
C LYS A 129 -17.09 -4.53 -30.46
N ILE A 130 -16.12 -4.67 -29.57
CA ILE A 130 -16.31 -5.27 -28.25
C ILE A 130 -17.16 -4.35 -27.35
N LEU A 131 -16.93 -3.04 -27.43
CA LEU A 131 -17.65 -2.03 -26.66
C LEU A 131 -19.07 -1.79 -27.16
N GLU A 132 -19.39 -2.09 -28.42
CA GLU A 132 -20.74 -1.98 -28.99
C GLU A 132 -21.62 -3.20 -28.64
N ASP A 133 -21.02 -4.34 -28.29
CA ASP A 133 -21.77 -5.51 -27.83
C ASP A 133 -22.41 -5.23 -26.45
N GLU A 134 -23.73 -4.96 -26.47
CA GLU A 134 -24.53 -4.64 -25.29
C GLU A 134 -24.37 -5.65 -24.14
N ASN A 135 -24.09 -6.93 -24.45
CA ASN A 135 -23.91 -7.95 -23.42
C ASN A 135 -22.64 -7.71 -22.60
N ASN A 136 -21.57 -7.23 -23.24
CA ASN A 136 -20.33 -6.88 -22.58
C ASN A 136 -20.49 -5.59 -21.76
N ILE A 137 -21.15 -4.57 -22.30
CA ILE A 137 -21.39 -3.29 -21.61
C ILE A 137 -22.18 -3.50 -20.30
N LYS A 138 -23.24 -4.31 -20.34
CA LYS A 138 -24.09 -4.59 -19.16
C LYS A 138 -23.33 -5.29 -18.04
N CYS A 139 -22.30 -6.07 -18.37
CA CYS A 139 -21.44 -6.75 -17.39
C CYS A 139 -20.33 -5.84 -16.85
N LEU A 140 -19.86 -4.89 -17.65
CA LEU A 140 -18.76 -3.98 -17.36
C LEU A 140 -19.23 -2.71 -16.65
N ASN A 141 -20.15 -2.79 -15.67
CA ASN A 141 -20.56 -1.66 -14.80
C ASN A 141 -19.40 -1.12 -13.93
N LEU A 142 -18.30 -0.76 -14.58
CA LEU A 142 -17.04 -0.30 -14.05
C LEU A 142 -17.05 1.21 -14.20
N MET A 143 -16.96 1.89 -13.07
CA MET A 143 -16.69 3.32 -13.04
C MET A 143 -15.21 3.55 -12.79
N PRO A 144 -14.63 4.63 -13.35
CA PRO A 144 -13.28 5.04 -12.98
C PRO A 144 -13.16 5.21 -11.46
N PRO A 145 -12.03 4.82 -10.84
CA PRO A 145 -11.86 4.92 -9.39
C PRO A 145 -12.08 6.34 -8.84
N SER A 146 -11.82 7.36 -9.66
CA SER A 146 -12.07 8.75 -9.34
C SER A 146 -13.54 9.03 -9.02
N ALA A 147 -14.49 8.31 -9.62
CA ALA A 147 -15.93 8.52 -9.41
C ALA A 147 -16.35 8.31 -7.94
N CYS A 148 -15.67 7.44 -7.19
CA CYS A 148 -15.92 7.21 -5.76
C CYS A 148 -15.64 8.44 -4.88
N LEU A 149 -14.82 9.37 -5.37
CA LEU A 149 -14.44 10.61 -4.68
C LEU A 149 -15.34 11.79 -5.07
N MET A 150 -16.28 11.58 -6.00
CA MET A 150 -17.09 12.63 -6.61
C MET A 150 -18.49 12.68 -6.00
N THR A 151 -19.13 13.84 -6.11
CA THR A 151 -20.55 13.96 -5.76
C THR A 151 -21.41 13.24 -6.79
N LYS A 152 -22.60 12.78 -6.39
CA LYS A 152 -23.52 12.08 -7.30
C LYS A 152 -23.85 12.90 -8.56
N ASN A 153 -24.00 14.22 -8.41
CA ASN A 153 -24.27 15.11 -9.54
C ASN A 153 -23.06 15.23 -10.47
N ALA A 154 -21.84 15.30 -9.94
CA ALA A 154 -20.63 15.36 -10.75
C ALA A 154 -20.43 14.07 -11.56
N VAL A 155 -20.66 12.90 -10.94
CA VAL A 155 -20.63 11.60 -11.64
C VAL A 155 -21.65 11.57 -12.76
N LYS A 156 -22.90 11.98 -12.48
CA LYS A 156 -23.97 12.02 -13.48
C LYS A 156 -23.63 12.93 -14.67
N ASN A 157 -23.07 14.11 -14.41
CA ASN A 157 -22.78 15.09 -15.46
C ASN A 157 -21.59 14.70 -16.34
N ILE A 158 -20.56 14.04 -15.78
CA ILE A 158 -19.33 13.72 -16.52
C ILE A 158 -19.46 12.39 -17.28
N TYR A 159 -20.01 11.37 -16.63
CA TYR A 159 -20.10 10.04 -17.22
C TYR A 159 -21.45 9.77 -17.89
N TYR A 160 -22.35 10.77 -17.90
CA TYR A 160 -23.74 10.65 -18.36
C TYR A 160 -24.46 9.41 -17.78
N SER A 161 -23.99 8.95 -16.62
CA SER A 161 -24.46 7.73 -15.98
C SER A 161 -25.64 8.06 -15.08
N ASN A 162 -26.78 7.46 -15.39
CA ASN A 162 -27.89 7.43 -14.43
C ASN A 162 -27.51 6.48 -13.29
N ASN A 163 -27.94 6.80 -12.06
CA ASN A 163 -27.69 5.94 -10.90
C ASN A 163 -28.05 4.49 -11.23
N ILE A 164 -27.04 3.63 -11.39
CA ILE A 164 -27.25 2.22 -11.69
C ILE A 164 -28.01 1.64 -10.51
N VAL A 165 -29.24 1.21 -10.77
CA VAL A 165 -30.06 0.54 -9.75
C VAL A 165 -29.47 -0.86 -9.57
N PRO A 166 -28.99 -1.23 -8.37
CA PRO A 166 -28.48 -2.57 -8.13
C PRO A 166 -29.54 -3.62 -8.48
N ILE A 167 -29.11 -4.72 -9.11
CA ILE A 167 -30.00 -5.83 -9.42
C ILE A 167 -30.50 -6.44 -8.11
N ASN A 168 -31.82 -6.46 -7.93
CA ASN A 168 -32.45 -7.04 -6.74
C ASN A 168 -32.48 -8.57 -6.84
N HIS A 169 -31.41 -9.23 -6.39
CA HIS A 169 -31.32 -10.69 -6.40
C HIS A 169 -32.29 -11.38 -5.43
N PHE A 170 -32.70 -10.69 -4.36
CA PHE A 170 -33.64 -11.20 -3.37
C PHE A 170 -34.36 -10.06 -2.66
N LYS A 171 -35.48 -10.38 -2.01
CA LYS A 171 -36.24 -9.44 -1.17
C LYS A 171 -35.93 -9.69 0.32
N LEU A 172 -35.45 -8.66 1.02
CA LEU A 172 -35.19 -8.74 2.45
C LEU A 172 -36.49 -8.79 3.26
N LYS A 173 -36.71 -9.88 4.00
CA LYS A 173 -37.87 -10.02 4.91
C LYS A 173 -37.73 -9.21 6.20
N LYS A 174 -36.49 -9.02 6.68
CA LYS A 174 -36.16 -8.28 7.91
C LYS A 174 -34.91 -7.42 7.65
N GLN A 175 -34.87 -6.23 8.26
CA GLN A 175 -33.70 -5.35 8.20
C GLN A 175 -32.47 -6.00 8.88
N PRO A 176 -31.24 -5.75 8.39
CA PRO A 176 -30.03 -6.31 8.97
C PRO A 176 -29.74 -5.73 10.36
N LYS A 177 -28.91 -6.43 11.14
CA LYS A 177 -28.50 -5.99 12.49
C LYS A 177 -27.81 -4.62 12.48
N SER A 178 -27.13 -4.25 11.40
CA SER A 178 -26.50 -2.94 11.22
C SER A 178 -27.50 -1.77 11.25
N ALA A 179 -28.75 -1.98 10.83
CA ALA A 179 -29.79 -0.96 10.91
C ALA A 179 -30.15 -0.64 12.38
N LYS A 180 -30.25 -1.67 13.23
CA LYS A 180 -30.47 -1.49 14.68
C LYS A 180 -29.28 -0.77 15.33
N LEU A 181 -28.06 -1.18 14.99
CA LEU A 181 -26.83 -0.54 15.47
C LEU A 181 -26.75 0.94 15.09
N LYS A 182 -27.11 1.30 13.85
CA LYS A 182 -27.16 2.70 13.40
C LYS A 182 -28.10 3.54 14.25
N ILE A 183 -29.30 3.04 14.55
CA ILE A 183 -30.28 3.74 15.39
C ILE A 183 -29.74 3.94 16.81
N GLU A 184 -29.09 2.92 17.38
CA GLU A 184 -28.49 3.00 18.71
C GLU A 184 -27.39 4.08 18.78
N ILE A 185 -26.47 4.09 17.80
CA ILE A 185 -25.42 5.12 17.69
C ILE A 185 -26.03 6.51 17.50
N GLN A 186 -27.07 6.65 16.68
CA GLN A 186 -27.77 7.93 16.48
C GLN A 186 -28.44 8.43 17.77
N LYS A 187 -29.06 7.53 18.55
CA LYS A 187 -29.64 7.88 19.85
C LYS A 187 -28.55 8.34 20.82
N MET A 188 -27.46 7.59 20.95
CA MET A 188 -26.33 7.96 21.82
C MET A 188 -25.73 9.32 21.43
N THR A 189 -25.53 9.59 20.14
CA THR A 189 -24.99 10.87 19.65
C THR A 189 -25.97 12.04 19.79
N SER A 190 -27.28 11.79 19.67
CA SER A 190 -28.30 12.82 19.91
C SER A 190 -28.44 13.22 21.38
N LEU A 191 -28.21 12.27 22.30
CA LEU A 191 -28.24 12.48 23.76
C LEU A 191 -26.95 13.11 24.29
N ASN A 192 -25.80 12.87 23.63
CA ASN A 192 -24.47 13.32 24.05
C ASN A 192 -23.96 14.56 23.29
N LYS A 193 -24.83 15.52 22.94
CA LYS A 193 -24.39 16.81 22.35
C LYS A 193 -23.54 17.67 23.30
N SER A 194 -23.46 17.34 24.59
CA SER A 194 -22.75 18.14 25.60
C SER A 194 -21.40 17.58 26.08
N SER A 195 -20.99 16.36 25.74
CA SER A 195 -19.60 15.91 26.00
C SER A 195 -19.27 14.60 25.28
N ILE A 196 -18.54 14.70 24.18
CA ILE A 196 -17.95 13.53 23.53
C ILE A 196 -16.70 13.13 24.33
N ASN A 197 -16.88 12.30 25.35
CA ASN A 197 -15.78 11.53 25.96
C ASN A 197 -15.79 10.13 25.34
N LEU A 198 -14.94 9.91 24.33
CA LEU A 198 -14.72 8.60 23.69
C LEU A 198 -14.11 7.54 24.63
N SER A 199 -13.83 7.87 25.89
CA SER A 199 -13.15 7.00 26.85
C SER A 199 -14.01 5.87 27.43
N THR A 200 -15.34 5.93 27.30
CA THR A 200 -16.25 4.92 27.88
C THR A 200 -16.71 3.86 26.89
N VAL A 201 -16.37 3.99 25.60
CA VAL A 201 -16.75 3.00 24.59
C VAL A 201 -15.73 1.86 24.58
N LYS A 202 -16.03 0.76 25.28
CA LYS A 202 -15.41 -0.55 25.01
C LYS A 202 -15.94 -1.07 23.66
N LEU A 203 -15.44 -0.52 22.56
CA LEU A 203 -15.60 -1.15 21.25
C LEU A 203 -14.88 -2.50 21.30
N GLN A 204 -15.58 -3.59 20.96
CA GLN A 204 -14.92 -4.85 20.61
C GLN A 204 -13.96 -4.54 19.46
N SER A 205 -12.67 -4.51 19.77
CA SER A 205 -11.61 -4.11 18.85
C SER A 205 -11.48 -5.15 17.74
N LEU A 206 -12.02 -4.87 16.57
CA LEU A 206 -11.52 -5.48 15.34
C LEU A 206 -10.13 -4.88 15.08
N PRO A 207 -9.10 -5.70 14.80
CA PRO A 207 -7.75 -5.20 14.58
C PRO A 207 -7.67 -4.51 13.21
N LEU A 208 -8.01 -3.23 13.17
CA LEU A 208 -7.66 -2.34 12.07
C LEU A 208 -6.22 -1.87 12.31
N GLN A 209 -5.28 -2.39 11.51
CA GLN A 209 -3.92 -1.85 11.41
C GLN A 209 -3.97 -0.45 10.77
N SER A 210 -4.38 0.56 11.54
CA SER A 210 -4.14 1.94 11.18
C SER A 210 -2.72 2.30 11.60
N ARG A 211 -1.86 2.60 10.62
CA ARG A 211 -0.56 3.21 10.87
C ARG A 211 -0.76 4.71 11.11
N SER A 212 -1.22 5.10 12.29
CA SER A 212 -1.20 6.51 12.70
C SER A 212 0.20 6.85 13.23
N MET A 213 1.03 7.42 12.37
CA MET A 213 2.30 8.05 12.77
C MET A 213 2.04 9.48 13.26
N ILE A 214 1.42 9.63 14.42
CA ILE A 214 1.46 10.89 15.17
C ILE A 214 1.82 10.54 16.61
N ARG A 215 3.12 10.46 16.89
CA ARG A 215 3.61 10.44 18.27
C ARG A 215 3.89 11.87 18.66
N ILE A 216 3.06 12.42 19.53
CA ILE A 216 3.35 13.67 20.25
C ILE A 216 4.58 13.37 21.15
N PRO A 217 5.69 14.10 21.03
CA PRO A 217 6.87 13.84 21.84
C PRO A 217 6.58 14.23 23.30
N ASN A 218 6.64 13.24 24.20
CA ASN A 218 6.62 13.48 25.64
C ASN A 218 8.01 13.95 26.08
N THR A 219 8.13 15.22 26.48
CA THR A 219 9.43 15.88 26.76
C THR A 219 9.92 15.70 28.19
N THR A 220 9.24 14.91 29.01
CA THR A 220 9.46 14.89 30.47
C THR A 220 10.39 13.77 30.97
N MET A 221 11.03 13.00 30.09
CA MET A 221 11.99 11.97 30.51
C MET A 221 13.42 12.27 30.03
N PRO A 222 14.43 12.23 30.93
CA PRO A 222 15.82 12.48 30.56
C PRO A 222 16.34 11.36 29.65
N MET A 223 16.79 11.76 28.46
CA MET A 223 17.29 10.91 27.37
C MET A 223 18.68 10.34 27.69
N THR A 224 18.75 9.40 28.64
CA THR A 224 19.96 8.60 28.83
C THR A 224 19.71 7.19 28.30
N LYS A 225 20.50 6.79 27.29
CA LYS A 225 20.55 5.47 26.61
C LYS A 225 19.81 5.38 25.26
N ILE A 226 20.23 6.17 24.28
CA ILE A 226 20.12 5.75 22.87
C ILE A 226 21.36 4.88 22.56
N PRO A 227 21.21 3.60 22.18
CA PRO A 227 22.33 2.79 21.71
C PRO A 227 22.90 3.33 20.40
N ARG A 228 24.23 3.48 20.31
CA ARG A 228 24.97 3.94 19.11
C ARG A 228 25.12 2.82 18.07
N GLU A 229 24.02 2.20 17.63
CA GLU A 229 24.06 1.26 16.50
C GLU A 229 23.04 1.65 15.42
N ASP A 230 23.54 1.81 14.20
CA ASP A 230 22.77 2.16 13.00
C ASP A 230 21.73 1.08 12.67
N LEU A 231 20.47 1.35 13.01
CA LEU A 231 19.33 0.51 12.65
C LEU A 231 19.05 0.50 11.13
N ALA A 232 19.69 1.40 10.36
CA ALA A 232 19.54 1.50 8.91
C ALA A 232 20.08 0.26 8.15
N LYS A 233 20.96 -0.55 8.75
CA LYS A 233 21.50 -1.75 8.09
C LYS A 233 20.60 -2.99 8.19
N LYS A 234 19.42 -2.91 8.82
CA LYS A 234 18.49 -4.05 9.01
C LYS A 234 17.18 -3.97 8.25
N CYS A 235 16.93 -2.91 7.49
CA CYS A 235 15.72 -2.80 6.66
C CYS A 235 16.10 -2.62 5.18
N GLY A 236 16.80 -3.61 4.62
CA GLY A 236 16.98 -3.78 3.18
C GLY A 236 15.96 -4.79 2.67
N GLY A 237 14.87 -4.31 2.10
CA GLY A 237 13.97 -5.13 1.30
C GLY A 237 14.65 -5.58 0.01
N PHE A 238 14.24 -6.77 -0.47
CA PHE A 238 14.71 -7.44 -1.69
C PHE A 238 16.12 -8.07 -1.62
N SER A 239 16.21 -9.25 -0.99
CA SER A 239 17.21 -10.27 -1.35
C SER A 239 16.60 -11.67 -1.25
N LYS A 240 16.76 -12.48 -2.31
CA LYS A 240 16.26 -13.85 -2.47
C LYS A 240 17.26 -14.89 -1.97
N GLU A 241 17.73 -14.79 -0.73
CA GLU A 241 18.55 -15.85 -0.13
C GLU A 241 18.14 -16.18 1.31
N THR A 242 17.65 -17.41 1.50
CA THR A 242 17.33 -17.97 2.81
C THR A 242 18.61 -18.40 3.54
N LYS A 243 19.27 -17.48 4.25
CA LYS A 243 20.32 -17.87 5.21
C LYS A 243 19.67 -18.44 6.47
N LYS A 244 19.84 -19.75 6.68
CA LYS A 244 19.42 -20.48 7.90
C LYS A 244 20.27 -20.01 9.09
N LEU A 245 19.71 -19.15 9.93
CA LEU A 245 20.29 -18.82 11.24
C LEU A 245 19.87 -19.86 12.27
N ASN A 246 20.80 -20.74 12.65
CA ASN A 246 20.68 -21.62 13.81
C ASN A 246 20.85 -20.78 15.09
N ARG A 247 19.76 -20.19 15.59
CA ARG A 247 19.65 -19.71 16.98
C ARG A 247 18.29 -20.12 17.53
N PRO A 248 18.20 -20.69 18.75
CA PRO A 248 16.92 -21.04 19.34
C PRO A 248 16.08 -19.78 19.53
N PRO A 249 14.79 -19.80 19.13
CA PRO A 249 13.96 -18.60 19.16
C PRO A 249 13.70 -18.16 20.60
N LEU A 250 14.16 -16.95 20.94
CA LEU A 250 13.67 -16.20 22.09
C LEU A 250 12.15 -16.04 21.92
N LYS A 251 11.35 -16.77 22.69
CA LYS A 251 9.90 -16.60 22.77
C LYS A 251 9.57 -15.23 23.37
N ARG A 252 9.58 -14.19 22.54
CA ARG A 252 8.93 -12.90 22.83
C ARG A 252 7.55 -12.91 22.20
N GLY A 253 6.55 -12.84 23.07
CA GLY A 253 5.17 -13.15 22.78
C GLY A 253 4.41 -12.08 22.00
N ARG A 254 3.33 -12.54 21.37
CA ARG A 254 1.94 -12.17 21.68
C ARG A 254 1.04 -13.06 20.83
N THR A 255 1.07 -14.35 21.11
CA THR A 255 -0.02 -15.27 20.78
C THR A 255 -0.71 -15.54 22.10
N ILE A 256 -1.98 -15.14 22.21
CA ILE A 256 -2.80 -15.43 23.38
C ILE A 256 -2.96 -16.96 23.38
N GLN A 257 -2.20 -17.65 24.22
CA GLN A 257 -2.52 -19.02 24.60
C GLN A 257 -3.69 -18.91 25.57
N ILE A 258 -4.82 -19.51 25.21
CA ILE A 258 -5.93 -19.69 26.12
C ILE A 258 -5.44 -20.71 27.15
N VAL A 259 -5.00 -20.20 28.30
CA VAL A 259 -4.64 -21.03 29.46
C VAL A 259 -5.86 -21.01 30.37
N ASP A 260 -6.41 -22.19 30.63
CA ASP A 260 -7.56 -22.32 31.50
C ASP A 260 -7.18 -21.87 32.91
N VAL A 261 -8.08 -21.19 33.63
CA VAL A 261 -7.73 -20.51 34.89
C VAL A 261 -7.17 -21.49 35.93
N GLN A 262 -7.53 -22.77 35.83
CA GLN A 262 -7.03 -23.86 36.66
C GLN A 262 -5.53 -24.17 36.45
N ASP A 263 -4.99 -23.91 35.26
CA ASP A 263 -3.61 -24.25 34.88
C ASP A 263 -2.61 -23.13 35.21
N THR A 264 -3.10 -22.03 35.78
CA THR A 264 -2.24 -20.93 36.23
C THR A 264 -1.89 -21.12 37.71
N GLN A 265 -0.68 -20.73 38.12
CA GLN A 265 -0.24 -20.76 39.53
C GLN A 265 -1.20 -19.99 40.47
N MET A 266 -1.89 -18.97 39.94
CA MET A 266 -2.94 -18.23 40.66
C MET A 266 -4.22 -19.07 40.87
N GLY A 267 -4.59 -19.90 39.90
CA GLY A 267 -5.70 -20.85 40.01
C GLY A 267 -5.45 -21.94 41.05
N GLU A 268 -4.25 -22.53 41.07
CA GLU A 268 -3.88 -23.52 42.10
C GLU A 268 -3.89 -22.92 43.51
N MET A 269 -3.40 -21.69 43.70
CA MET A 269 -3.47 -21.01 44.99
C MET A 269 -4.91 -20.74 45.43
N MET A 270 -5.79 -20.38 44.50
CA MET A 270 -7.20 -20.12 44.79
C MET A 270 -7.95 -21.40 45.15
N ALA A 271 -7.69 -22.50 44.44
CA ALA A 271 -8.23 -23.83 44.74
C ALA A 271 -7.76 -24.34 46.12
N LYS A 272 -6.46 -24.21 46.43
CA LYS A 272 -5.93 -24.54 47.77
C LYS A 272 -6.52 -23.68 48.88
N LYS A 273 -6.80 -22.39 48.62
CA LYS A 273 -7.46 -21.49 49.57
C LYS A 273 -8.91 -21.91 49.82
N LEU A 274 -9.63 -22.32 48.77
CA LEU A 274 -11.00 -22.82 48.89
C LEU A 274 -11.04 -24.15 49.65
N GLN A 275 -10.13 -25.09 49.36
CA GLN A 275 -10.00 -26.35 50.08
C GLN A 275 -9.68 -26.14 51.56
N ARG A 276 -8.73 -25.26 51.90
CA ARG A 276 -8.44 -24.91 53.30
C ARG A 276 -9.64 -24.29 54.02
N LYS A 277 -10.44 -23.48 53.32
CA LYS A 277 -11.65 -22.88 53.90
C LYS A 277 -12.72 -23.95 54.16
N ALA A 278 -12.91 -24.89 53.23
CA ALA A 278 -13.84 -26.01 53.40
C ALA A 278 -13.41 -26.95 54.55
N GLU A 279 -12.11 -27.25 54.67
CA GLU A 279 -11.60 -28.09 55.78
C GLU A 279 -11.77 -27.41 57.14
N LEU A 280 -11.57 -26.09 57.21
CA LEU A 280 -11.84 -25.31 58.44
C LEU A 280 -13.33 -25.30 58.80
N GLU A 281 -14.22 -25.26 57.82
CA GLU A 281 -15.66 -25.29 58.04
C GLU A 281 -16.14 -26.68 58.49
N GLN A 282 -15.56 -27.75 57.93
CA GLN A 282 -15.83 -29.13 58.35
C GLN A 282 -15.35 -29.39 59.78
N LYS A 283 -14.13 -28.93 60.13
CA LYS A 283 -13.63 -28.99 61.53
C LYS A 283 -14.50 -28.18 62.50
N ARG A 284 -15.14 -27.09 62.07
CA ARG A 284 -16.10 -26.35 62.91
C ARG A 284 -17.40 -27.12 63.11
N LYS A 285 -17.92 -27.80 62.07
CA LYS A 285 -19.11 -28.64 62.17
C LYS A 285 -18.88 -29.85 63.08
N GLU A 286 -17.75 -30.55 62.94
CA GLU A 286 -17.40 -31.69 63.81
C GLU A 286 -17.22 -31.27 65.27
N LYS A 287 -16.64 -30.09 65.54
CA LYS A 287 -16.56 -29.56 66.91
C LYS A 287 -17.95 -29.26 67.48
N PHE A 288 -18.84 -28.70 66.66
CA PHE A 288 -20.21 -28.39 67.08
C PHE A 288 -21.00 -29.67 67.39
N GLU A 289 -20.83 -30.71 66.57
CA GLU A 289 -21.49 -32.01 66.74
C GLU A 289 -20.96 -32.76 67.97
N LYS A 290 -19.64 -32.74 68.22
CA LYS A 290 -19.06 -33.26 69.47
C LYS A 290 -19.50 -32.49 70.72
N GLN A 291 -19.80 -31.20 70.60
CA GLN A 291 -20.37 -30.41 71.70
C GLN A 291 -21.83 -30.74 71.96
N GLN A 292 -22.62 -31.02 70.91
CA GLN A 292 -24.00 -31.48 71.07
C GLN A 292 -24.08 -32.89 71.65
N LEU A 293 -23.20 -33.81 71.25
CA LEU A 293 -23.12 -35.16 71.84
C LEU A 293 -22.66 -35.14 73.30
N LYS A 294 -21.75 -34.22 73.68
CA LYS A 294 -21.40 -34.01 75.10
C LYS A 294 -22.52 -33.39 75.91
N ASN A 295 -23.33 -32.50 75.32
CA ASN A 295 -24.50 -31.92 75.98
C ASN A 295 -25.67 -32.92 76.09
N GLN A 296 -25.79 -33.90 75.19
CA GLN A 296 -26.78 -34.98 75.32
C GLN A 296 -26.34 -36.02 76.37
N ALA A 297 -25.05 -36.38 76.42
CA ALA A 297 -24.53 -37.29 77.44
C ALA A 297 -24.55 -36.70 78.87
N SER A 298 -24.51 -35.37 79.02
CA SER A 298 -24.65 -34.70 80.32
C SER A 298 -26.11 -34.43 80.72
N ILE A 299 -27.08 -34.67 79.82
CA ILE A 299 -28.51 -34.62 80.13
C ILE A 299 -29.02 -36.01 80.55
N GLU A 300 -28.53 -37.10 79.94
CA GLU A 300 -28.93 -38.47 80.31
C GLU A 300 -28.40 -38.93 81.70
N ASP A 301 -27.25 -38.42 82.16
CA ASP A 301 -26.75 -38.67 83.52
C ASP A 301 -27.42 -37.79 84.61
N SER A 302 -28.32 -36.88 84.24
CA SER A 302 -29.07 -36.01 85.17
C SER A 302 -30.56 -36.38 85.34
N THR A 303 -31.00 -37.47 84.69
CA THR A 303 -32.39 -37.98 84.73
C THR A 303 -32.52 -39.42 85.25
N ASN A 304 -31.49 -39.94 85.93
CA ASN A 304 -31.61 -41.14 86.77
C ASN A 304 -31.19 -40.81 88.22
N ILE A 305 -32.09 -40.09 88.92
CA ILE A 305 -32.29 -40.14 90.37
C ILE A 305 -33.79 -40.31 90.59
#